data_AF-A0A0P7VX50-F1
#
_entry.id   AF-A0A0P7VX50-F1
#
_cell.length_a   1.000
_cell.length_b   1.000
_cell.length_c   1.000
_cell.angle_alpha   90.00
_cell.angle_beta   90.00
_cell.angle_gamma   90.00
#
_symmetry.space_group_name_H-M   'P 1'
#
loop_
_entity.id
_entity.type
_entity.pdbx_description
1 polymer ?
#
loop_
_entity_poly.entity_id
_entity_poly.type
_entity_poly.pdbx_seq_one_letter_code
_entity_poly.pdbx_strand_id
1 'polypeptide(L)'
;MTLLLLLSAIAPEEEQHSHPPPAKDPFRVPTTQENKPANTPTAPAQFHDGGKSRFKHKDPGTSSRSMASKTPVGFIGLGNMGSPMAKNLLKHGYPVIATDVFPESCKELQDLGAQILDCPAEVADKADRIITMLPSSPNVIEVYNGPNGILKKVKKGTLLIDSSTIDPSVSKEMAVAAEKMGAVFMDAPVSGGKGNAEG
;
A
#
# COMPACT_ATOMS: atom_id res chain seq x y z
N MET A 1 -18.03 -5.89 0.50
CA MET A 1 -17.28 -4.78 1.13
C MET A 1 -15.76 -5.03 1.21
N THR A 2 -15.28 -6.27 1.20
CA THR A 2 -13.87 -6.61 1.49
C THR A 2 -12.90 -6.54 0.30
N LEU A 3 -13.39 -6.52 -0.95
CA LEU A 3 -12.52 -6.38 -2.14
C LEU A 3 -12.21 -4.91 -2.46
N LEU A 4 -13.21 -4.02 -2.38
CA LEU A 4 -13.01 -2.59 -2.61
C LEU A 4 -12.02 -1.96 -1.62
N LEU A 5 -12.07 -2.37 -0.35
CA LEU A 5 -11.13 -1.95 0.69
C LEU A 5 -9.71 -2.53 0.51
N LEU A 6 -9.58 -3.64 -0.22
CA LEU A 6 -8.28 -4.20 -0.56
C LEU A 6 -7.68 -3.44 -1.76
N LEU A 7 -8.49 -3.18 -2.78
CA LEU A 7 -8.11 -2.39 -3.95
C LEU A 7 -7.71 -0.95 -3.56
N SER A 8 -8.45 -0.31 -2.64
CA SER A 8 -8.07 1.01 -2.13
C SER A 8 -6.78 1.00 -1.32
N ALA A 9 -6.45 -0.12 -0.68
CA ALA A 9 -5.24 -0.24 0.15
C ALA A 9 -3.97 -0.55 -0.67
N ILE A 10 -4.12 -0.99 -1.92
CA ILE A 10 -2.99 -1.22 -2.84
C ILE A 10 -2.82 -0.08 -3.85
N ALA A 11 -3.81 0.79 -4.01
CA ALA A 11 -3.66 1.97 -4.84
C ALA A 11 -2.52 2.85 -4.27
N PRO A 12 -1.64 3.43 -5.13
CA PRO A 12 -0.76 4.50 -4.69
C PRO A 12 -1.62 5.63 -4.13
N GLU A 13 -1.26 6.19 -2.98
CA GLU A 13 -1.93 7.38 -2.47
C GLU A 13 -1.78 8.47 -3.53
N GLU A 14 -2.89 8.93 -4.12
CA GLU A 14 -2.86 10.19 -4.86
C GLU A 14 -2.45 11.26 -3.85
N GLU A 15 -1.22 11.73 -3.97
CA GLU A 15 -0.76 12.91 -3.28
C GLU A 15 -1.78 14.00 -3.59
N GLN A 16 -2.51 14.46 -2.56
CA GLN A 16 -3.38 15.62 -2.68
C GLN A 16 -2.49 16.78 -3.13
N HIS A 17 -2.43 16.99 -4.45
CA HIS A 17 -1.72 18.11 -5.04
C HIS A 17 -2.31 19.36 -4.41
N SER A 18 -1.52 19.98 -3.52
CA SER A 18 -1.81 21.32 -3.05
C SER A 18 -1.97 22.16 -4.30
N HIS A 19 -3.13 22.80 -4.45
CA HIS A 19 -3.32 23.77 -5.51
C HIS A 19 -2.09 24.68 -5.59
N PRO A 20 -1.50 24.92 -6.78
CA PRO A 20 -0.45 25.90 -6.89
C PRO A 20 -0.98 27.21 -6.29
N PRO A 21 -0.21 27.90 -5.44
CA PRO A 21 -0.65 29.18 -4.89
C PRO A 21 -1.03 30.09 -6.07
N PRO A 22 -2.13 30.87 -5.96
CA PRO A 22 -2.57 31.73 -7.04
C PRO A 22 -1.39 32.61 -7.48
N ALA A 23 -1.19 32.68 -8.80
CA ALA A 23 -0.13 33.49 -9.40
C ALA A 23 -0.19 34.90 -8.80
N LYS A 24 0.95 35.36 -8.27
CA LYS A 24 1.06 36.72 -7.72
C LYS A 24 0.78 37.70 -8.87
N ASP A 25 -0.25 38.52 -8.71
CA ASP A 25 -0.63 39.57 -9.65
C ASP A 25 0.59 40.46 -9.95
N PRO A 26 1.03 40.55 -11.22
CA PRO A 26 2.21 41.33 -11.60
C PRO A 26 2.04 42.85 -11.38
N PHE A 27 0.84 43.32 -11.02
CA PHE A 27 0.57 44.73 -10.75
C PHE A 27 0.60 45.15 -9.26
N ARG A 28 0.97 44.24 -8.33
CA ARG A 28 1.08 44.64 -6.92
C ARG A 28 2.39 45.40 -6.66
N VAL A 29 2.30 46.73 -6.68
CA VAL A 29 3.33 47.66 -6.21
C VAL A 29 3.72 47.39 -4.75
N PRO A 30 5.01 47.22 -4.41
CA PRO A 30 5.44 47.00 -3.05
C PRO A 30 5.45 48.31 -2.26
N THR A 31 4.65 48.38 -1.19
CA THR A 31 4.75 49.40 -0.15
C THR A 31 5.92 49.09 0.78
N THR A 32 6.85 50.04 0.87
CA THR A 32 8.04 50.05 1.73
C THR A 32 7.66 49.85 3.21
N GLN A 33 8.27 48.87 3.89
CA GLN A 33 8.29 48.82 5.36
C GLN A 33 9.73 48.70 5.88
N GLU A 34 10.17 49.84 6.38
CA GLU A 34 10.97 50.15 7.57
C GLU A 34 11.58 48.97 8.38
N ASN A 35 12.91 49.02 8.50
CA ASN A 35 13.75 48.19 9.36
C ASN A 35 13.78 48.73 10.81
N LYS A 36 13.65 47.86 11.84
CA LYS A 36 14.48 47.85 13.08
C LYS A 36 14.18 46.64 13.99
N PRO A 37 15.04 46.30 14.99
CA PRO A 37 15.68 44.99 15.06
C PRO A 37 15.40 44.18 16.34
N ALA A 38 16.00 42.99 16.37
CA ALA A 38 16.01 41.96 17.39
C ALA A 38 16.21 42.43 18.84
N ASN A 39 15.59 41.70 19.78
CA ASN A 39 16.08 41.55 21.16
C ASN A 39 15.74 40.15 21.71
N THR A 40 16.67 39.69 22.55
CA THR A 40 16.96 38.35 23.09
C THR A 40 16.11 37.99 24.35
N PRO A 41 16.25 36.78 24.93
CA PRO A 41 15.25 36.13 25.78
C PRO A 41 15.44 36.36 27.29
N THR A 42 14.34 36.28 28.04
CA THR A 42 14.36 36.18 29.51
C THR A 42 13.24 35.24 29.99
N ALA A 43 13.61 34.21 30.77
CA ALA A 43 12.73 33.36 31.58
C ALA A 43 12.69 33.88 33.04
N PRO A 44 12.01 33.23 34.00
CA PRO A 44 10.64 32.71 34.06
C PRO A 44 9.83 33.41 35.19
N ALA A 45 8.50 33.23 35.24
CA ALA A 45 7.70 33.60 36.41
C ALA A 45 6.64 32.53 36.73
N GLN A 46 6.74 31.99 37.94
CA GLN A 46 5.73 31.14 38.58
C GLN A 46 4.61 32.03 39.12
N PHE A 47 3.34 31.68 38.87
CA PHE A 47 2.21 32.14 39.68
C PHE A 47 1.13 31.05 39.79
N HIS A 48 0.58 30.96 40.99
CA HIS A 48 -0.45 30.03 41.47
C HIS A 48 -1.89 30.41 41.02
N ASP A 49 -2.76 29.43 41.22
CA ASP A 49 -4.18 29.52 41.65
C ASP A 49 -5.30 29.42 40.60
N GLY A 50 -6.36 28.72 41.01
CA GLY A 50 -7.72 28.97 40.53
C GLY A 50 -8.32 27.91 39.61
N GLY A 51 -8.81 26.82 40.18
CA GLY A 51 -9.67 25.88 39.47
C GLY A 51 -11.01 26.50 39.06
N LYS A 52 -11.48 26.20 37.84
CA LYS A 52 -12.89 26.25 37.44
C LYS A 52 -13.20 25.12 36.45
N SER A 53 -14.05 24.20 36.91
CA SER A 53 -14.80 23.22 36.13
C SER A 53 -15.59 23.87 34.99
N ARG A 54 -15.54 23.29 33.77
CA ARG A 54 -16.74 22.91 32.99
C ARG A 54 -16.43 22.41 31.57
N PHE A 55 -17.27 21.46 31.14
CA PHE A 55 -17.47 20.89 29.80
C PHE A 55 -16.44 19.86 29.29
N LYS A 56 -16.61 18.61 29.74
CA LYS A 56 -16.17 17.44 28.96
C LYS A 56 -17.01 17.38 27.68
N HIS A 57 -16.39 17.60 26.53
CA HIS A 57 -16.95 17.17 25.26
C HIS A 57 -16.95 15.64 25.27
N LYS A 58 -18.16 15.07 25.19
CA LYS A 58 -18.40 13.64 25.13
C LYS A 58 -18.18 13.25 23.68
N ASP A 59 -16.98 12.75 23.37
CA ASP A 59 -16.74 12.16 22.06
C ASP A 59 -17.78 11.05 21.84
N PRO A 60 -18.55 11.09 20.74
CA PRO A 60 -19.54 10.08 20.47
C PRO A 60 -18.82 8.76 20.18
N GLY A 61 -19.03 7.81 21.09
CA GLY A 61 -18.70 6.39 21.01
C GLY A 61 -17.91 5.95 19.78
N THR A 62 -16.60 5.76 19.97
CA THR A 62 -15.83 4.82 19.18
C THR A 62 -16.48 3.46 19.35
N SER A 63 -17.41 3.15 18.43
CA SER A 63 -17.92 1.80 18.21
C SER A 63 -16.68 0.93 18.03
N SER A 64 -16.39 0.10 19.03
CA SER A 64 -15.47 -1.01 18.95
C SER A 64 -15.94 -1.89 17.79
N ARG A 65 -15.46 -1.58 16.58
CA ARG A 65 -15.49 -2.53 15.48
C ARG A 65 -14.62 -3.66 15.97
N SER A 66 -15.27 -4.77 16.32
CA SER A 66 -14.64 -6.06 16.54
C SER A 66 -13.45 -6.18 15.57
N MET A 67 -12.24 -6.21 16.12
CA MET A 67 -11.01 -6.43 15.37
C MET A 67 -11.00 -7.88 14.92
N ALA A 68 -11.89 -8.21 13.96
CA ALA A 68 -11.73 -9.40 13.16
C ALA A 68 -10.37 -9.27 12.49
N SER A 69 -9.42 -10.12 12.89
CA SER A 69 -8.12 -10.24 12.26
C SER A 69 -8.32 -10.25 10.74
N LYS A 70 -7.77 -9.23 10.05
CA LYS A 70 -7.87 -9.15 8.60
C LYS A 70 -7.16 -10.36 8.01
N THR A 71 -7.80 -11.06 7.07
CA THR A 71 -7.19 -12.20 6.38
C THR A 71 -5.86 -11.80 5.73
N PRO A 72 -4.80 -12.63 5.82
CA PRO A 72 -3.53 -12.32 5.19
C PRO A 72 -3.64 -12.13 3.67
N VAL A 73 -2.86 -11.19 3.15
CA VAL A 73 -2.70 -10.93 1.72
C VAL A 73 -1.34 -11.45 1.27
N GLY A 74 -1.34 -12.30 0.25
CA GLY A 74 -0.15 -12.76 -0.45
C GLY A 74 0.34 -11.68 -1.41
N PHE A 75 1.65 -11.43 -1.45
CA PHE A 75 2.25 -10.46 -2.37
C PHE A 75 3.52 -11.04 -3.00
N ILE A 76 3.56 -11.10 -4.34
CA ILE A 76 4.70 -11.64 -5.07
C ILE A 76 5.21 -10.59 -6.04
N GLY A 77 6.49 -10.23 -5.90
CA GLY A 77 7.11 -9.12 -6.62
C GLY A 77 7.10 -7.84 -5.78
N LEU A 78 8.24 -7.52 -5.16
CA LEU A 78 8.49 -6.40 -4.26
C LEU A 78 9.44 -5.36 -4.87
N GLY A 79 9.42 -5.22 -6.19
CA GLY A 79 10.15 -4.17 -6.92
C GLY A 79 9.55 -2.78 -6.72
N ASN A 80 9.94 -1.83 -7.59
CA ASN A 80 9.58 -0.40 -7.47
C ASN A 80 8.08 -0.12 -7.31
N MET A 81 7.22 -0.91 -7.97
CA MET A 81 5.77 -0.78 -7.81
C MET A 81 5.21 -1.69 -6.72
N GLY A 82 5.77 -2.89 -6.55
CA GLY A 82 5.28 -3.89 -5.60
C GLY A 82 5.48 -3.49 -4.14
N SER A 83 6.68 -3.01 -3.80
CA SER A 83 7.05 -2.60 -2.44
C SER A 83 6.12 -1.53 -1.85
N PRO A 84 5.83 -0.38 -2.51
CA PRO A 84 4.92 0.61 -1.96
C PRO A 84 3.48 0.09 -1.78
N MET A 85 2.98 -0.76 -2.69
CA MET A 85 1.66 -1.39 -2.55
C MET A 85 1.62 -2.32 -1.32
N ALA A 86 2.64 -3.16 -1.13
CA ALA A 86 2.75 -4.06 0.02
C ALA A 86 2.88 -3.28 1.34
N LYS A 87 3.63 -2.17 1.36
CA LYS A 87 3.72 -1.27 2.52
C LYS A 87 2.38 -0.64 2.86
N ASN A 88 1.60 -0.21 1.87
CA ASN A 88 0.28 0.36 2.11
C ASN A 88 -0.69 -0.65 2.73
N LEU A 89 -0.61 -1.93 2.34
CA LEU A 89 -1.37 -3.01 3.00
C LEU A 89 -1.02 -3.12 4.49
N LEU A 90 0.28 -3.14 4.82
CA LEU A 90 0.76 -3.20 6.21
C LEU A 90 0.31 -1.97 7.01
N LYS A 91 0.45 -0.75 6.45
CA LYS A 91 -0.01 0.50 7.07
C LYS A 91 -1.50 0.47 7.40
N HIS A 92 -2.31 -0.12 6.54
CA HIS A 92 -3.75 -0.30 6.76
C HIS A 92 -4.08 -1.50 7.65
N GLY A 93 -3.09 -2.19 8.22
CA GLY A 93 -3.25 -3.28 9.17
C GLY A 93 -3.62 -4.63 8.55
N TYR A 94 -3.42 -4.83 7.25
CA TYR A 94 -3.52 -6.15 6.65
C TYR A 94 -2.24 -6.95 6.93
N PRO A 95 -2.32 -8.20 7.43
CA PRO A 95 -1.17 -9.07 7.46
C PRO A 95 -0.70 -9.35 6.03
N VAL A 96 0.60 -9.20 5.77
CA VAL A 96 1.19 -9.46 4.45
C VAL A 96 2.11 -10.66 4.53
N ILE A 97 1.93 -11.60 3.59
CA ILE A 97 2.82 -12.72 3.36
C ILE A 97 3.43 -12.50 1.98
N ALA A 98 4.74 -12.36 1.88
CA ALA A 98 5.38 -11.93 0.64
C ALA A 98 6.60 -12.74 0.25
N THR A 99 6.96 -12.65 -1.03
CA THR A 99 8.20 -13.20 -1.57
C THR A 99 8.64 -12.38 -2.79
N ASP A 100 9.94 -12.32 -3.00
CA ASP A 100 10.59 -11.77 -4.18
C ASP A 100 11.87 -12.59 -4.44
N VAL A 101 12.34 -12.59 -5.69
CA VAL A 101 13.60 -13.24 -6.08
C VAL A 101 14.83 -12.49 -5.54
N PHE A 102 14.69 -11.22 -5.22
CA PHE A 102 15.71 -10.34 -4.66
C PHE A 102 15.59 -10.24 -3.13
N PRO A 103 16.54 -10.81 -2.36
CA PRO A 103 16.48 -10.81 -0.90
C PRO A 103 16.41 -9.41 -0.27
N GLU A 104 17.03 -8.41 -0.91
CA GLU A 104 17.00 -7.02 -0.46
C GLU A 104 15.59 -6.43 -0.44
N SER A 105 14.76 -6.75 -1.45
CA SER A 105 13.37 -6.31 -1.53
C SER A 105 12.51 -6.95 -0.43
N CYS A 106 12.80 -8.20 -0.07
CA CYS A 106 12.14 -8.90 1.03
C CYS A 106 12.51 -8.30 2.40
N LYS A 107 13.77 -7.93 2.59
CA LYS A 107 14.28 -7.43 3.88
C LYS A 107 13.54 -6.18 4.36
N GLU A 108 13.30 -5.24 3.44
CA GLU A 108 12.59 -4.00 3.76
C GLU A 108 11.17 -4.26 4.29
N LEU A 109 10.41 -5.16 3.65
CA LEU A 109 9.04 -5.49 4.07
C LEU A 109 9.03 -6.35 5.34
N GLN A 110 10.02 -7.21 5.51
CA GLN A 110 10.20 -8.00 6.74
C GLN A 110 10.37 -7.09 7.96
N ASP A 111 11.21 -6.05 7.85
CA ASP A 111 11.45 -5.09 8.92
C ASP A 111 10.19 -4.27 9.28
N LEU A 112 9.23 -4.18 8.35
CA LEU A 112 7.91 -3.57 8.54
C LEU A 112 6.83 -4.56 9.03
N GLY A 113 7.20 -5.83 9.27
CA GLY A 113 6.31 -6.85 9.84
C GLY A 113 5.64 -7.78 8.83
N ALA A 114 6.03 -7.76 7.55
CA ALA A 114 5.60 -8.80 6.61
C ALA A 114 6.24 -10.16 6.94
N GLN A 115 5.49 -11.24 6.73
CA GLN A 115 6.05 -12.59 6.70
C GLN A 115 6.67 -12.86 5.34
N ILE A 116 7.97 -13.14 5.29
CA ILE A 116 8.65 -13.53 4.03
C ILE A 116 8.71 -15.05 3.91
N LEU A 117 8.42 -15.57 2.71
CA LEU A 117 8.50 -16.99 2.35
C LEU A 117 9.44 -17.21 1.17
N ASP A 118 9.85 -18.47 0.98
CA ASP A 118 10.93 -18.81 0.04
C ASP A 118 10.46 -18.85 -1.42
N CYS A 119 9.15 -19.02 -1.67
CA CYS A 119 8.63 -19.07 -3.04
C CYS A 119 7.12 -18.78 -3.17
N PRO A 120 6.64 -18.51 -4.41
CA PRO A 120 5.23 -18.25 -4.70
C PRO A 120 4.25 -19.34 -4.23
N ALA A 121 4.63 -20.62 -4.36
CA ALA A 121 3.80 -21.73 -3.91
C ALA A 121 3.50 -21.67 -2.40
N GLU A 122 4.49 -21.28 -1.58
CA GLU A 122 4.28 -21.18 -0.13
C GLU A 122 3.40 -19.99 0.26
N VAL A 123 3.48 -18.90 -0.49
CA VAL A 123 2.53 -17.78 -0.35
C VAL A 123 1.12 -18.26 -0.64
N ALA A 124 0.93 -19.04 -1.72
CA ALA A 124 -0.38 -19.56 -2.11
C ALA A 124 -0.97 -20.57 -1.13
N ASP A 125 -0.13 -21.29 -0.39
CA ASP A 125 -0.55 -22.19 0.69
C ASP A 125 -1.10 -21.43 1.92
N LYS A 126 -0.68 -20.17 2.13
CA LYS A 126 -1.01 -19.40 3.34
C LYS A 126 -1.96 -18.23 3.11
N ALA A 127 -2.16 -17.80 1.87
CA ALA A 127 -3.03 -16.67 1.53
C ALA A 127 -4.10 -17.05 0.50
N ASP A 128 -5.33 -16.57 0.75
CA ASP A 128 -6.48 -16.79 -0.14
C ASP A 128 -6.73 -15.58 -1.06
N ARG A 129 -5.90 -14.55 -0.95
CA ARG A 129 -5.84 -13.39 -1.85
C ARG A 129 -4.39 -13.10 -2.16
N ILE A 130 -4.00 -13.16 -3.42
CA ILE A 130 -2.61 -13.06 -3.84
C ILE A 130 -2.51 -12.00 -4.93
N ILE A 131 -1.56 -11.10 -4.77
CA ILE A 131 -1.26 -10.03 -5.72
C ILE A 131 0.09 -10.35 -6.36
N THR A 132 0.15 -10.32 -7.69
CA THR A 132 1.40 -10.40 -8.44
C THR A 132 1.72 -9.06 -9.10
N MET A 133 2.97 -8.62 -8.98
CA MET A 133 3.47 -7.40 -9.63
C MET A 133 4.86 -7.64 -10.21
N LEU A 134 4.91 -8.11 -11.46
CA LEU A 134 6.09 -8.70 -12.08
C LEU A 134 6.49 -7.93 -13.35
N PRO A 135 7.79 -7.98 -13.75
CA PRO A 135 8.30 -7.09 -14.79
C PRO A 135 7.94 -7.52 -16.22
N SER A 136 7.53 -8.77 -16.46
CA SER A 136 7.23 -9.24 -17.83
C SER A 136 6.35 -10.50 -17.87
N SER A 137 5.79 -10.80 -19.04
CA SER A 137 4.99 -12.01 -19.28
C SER A 137 5.72 -13.31 -18.91
N PRO A 138 7.00 -13.54 -19.27
CA PRO A 138 7.75 -14.71 -18.80
C PRO A 138 7.82 -14.85 -17.28
N ASN A 139 7.96 -13.74 -16.55
CA ASN A 139 8.01 -13.80 -15.09
C ASN A 139 6.65 -14.22 -14.50
N VAL A 140 5.55 -13.71 -15.07
CA VAL A 140 4.19 -14.16 -14.66
C VAL A 140 4.02 -15.65 -14.92
N ILE A 141 4.41 -16.14 -16.09
CA ILE A 141 4.31 -17.57 -16.43
C ILE A 141 5.10 -18.43 -15.42
N GLU A 142 6.34 -18.04 -15.09
CA GLU A 142 7.16 -18.76 -14.10
C GLU A 142 6.53 -18.72 -12.70
N VAL A 143 6.08 -17.55 -12.24
CA VAL A 143 5.47 -17.40 -10.91
C VAL A 143 4.17 -18.18 -10.78
N TYR A 144 3.37 -18.33 -11.85
CA TYR A 144 2.13 -19.10 -11.79
C TYR A 144 2.36 -20.60 -12.02
N ASN A 145 3.05 -20.97 -13.10
CA ASN A 145 3.14 -22.36 -13.59
C ASN A 145 4.43 -23.09 -13.23
N GLY A 146 5.49 -22.35 -12.89
CA GLY A 146 6.82 -22.88 -12.59
C GLY A 146 6.80 -23.91 -11.45
N PRO A 147 7.91 -24.64 -11.25
CA PRO A 147 7.97 -25.74 -10.27
C PRO A 147 7.62 -25.31 -8.84
N ASN A 148 7.90 -24.06 -8.49
CA ASN A 148 7.55 -23.44 -7.20
C ASN A 148 6.47 -22.35 -7.34
N GLY A 149 5.67 -22.44 -8.40
CA GLY A 149 4.66 -21.44 -8.75
C GLY A 149 3.38 -21.52 -7.90
N ILE A 150 2.60 -20.44 -7.95
CA ILE A 150 1.32 -20.27 -7.23
C ILE A 150 0.41 -21.49 -7.44
N LEU A 151 0.25 -21.94 -8.69
CA LEU A 151 -0.73 -22.98 -9.03
C LEU A 151 -0.37 -24.36 -8.47
N LYS A 152 0.82 -24.55 -7.87
CA LYS A 152 1.19 -25.81 -7.21
C LYS A 152 0.52 -26.02 -5.86
N LYS A 153 0.15 -24.94 -5.17
CA LYS A 153 -0.42 -24.98 -3.82
C LYS A 153 -1.62 -24.04 -3.63
N VAL A 154 -2.08 -23.38 -4.69
CA VAL A 154 -3.25 -22.51 -4.64
C VAL A 154 -4.48 -23.26 -4.14
N LYS A 155 -5.23 -22.64 -3.22
CA LYS A 155 -6.47 -23.21 -2.70
C LYS A 155 -7.65 -22.86 -3.60
N LYS A 156 -8.68 -23.70 -3.54
CA LYS A 156 -9.96 -23.40 -4.20
C LYS A 156 -10.56 -22.14 -3.59
N GLY A 157 -11.08 -21.27 -4.45
CA GLY A 157 -11.64 -19.98 -4.08
C GLY A 157 -10.61 -18.87 -3.83
N THR A 158 -9.31 -19.15 -3.93
CA THR A 158 -8.27 -18.10 -3.86
C THR A 158 -8.49 -17.08 -4.97
N LEU A 159 -8.40 -15.80 -4.62
CA LEU A 159 -8.41 -14.70 -5.58
C LEU A 159 -6.96 -14.33 -5.96
N LEU A 160 -6.63 -14.50 -7.23
CA LEU A 160 -5.36 -14.14 -7.85
C LEU A 160 -5.55 -12.83 -8.61
N ILE A 161 -4.83 -11.79 -8.22
CA ILE A 161 -4.89 -10.46 -8.80
C ILE A 161 -3.54 -10.20 -9.46
N ASP A 162 -3.49 -10.24 -10.79
CA ASP A 162 -2.28 -9.86 -11.50
C ASP A 162 -2.33 -8.38 -11.85
N SER A 163 -1.40 -7.62 -11.27
CA SER A 163 -1.23 -6.19 -11.52
C SER A 163 -0.07 -5.88 -12.44
N SER A 164 0.56 -6.91 -12.99
CA SER A 164 1.66 -6.82 -13.96
C SER A 164 1.18 -6.26 -15.30
N THR A 165 2.05 -5.54 -16.01
CA THR A 165 1.79 -5.14 -17.40
C THR A 165 2.30 -6.24 -18.33
N ILE A 166 1.39 -7.11 -18.80
CA ILE A 166 1.71 -8.29 -19.62
C ILE A 166 0.87 -8.37 -20.90
N ASP A 167 1.23 -9.31 -21.76
CA ASP A 167 0.46 -9.61 -22.97
C ASP A 167 -0.94 -10.13 -22.60
N PRO A 168 -2.01 -9.62 -23.25
CA PRO A 168 -3.38 -10.07 -22.96
C PRO A 168 -3.61 -11.57 -23.17
N SER A 169 -2.83 -12.21 -24.06
CA SER A 169 -2.89 -13.67 -24.25
C SER A 169 -2.38 -14.43 -23.03
N VAL A 170 -1.34 -13.93 -22.37
CA VAL A 170 -0.77 -14.55 -21.17
C VAL A 170 -1.72 -14.38 -19.99
N SER A 171 -2.33 -13.21 -19.82
CA SER A 171 -3.39 -12.99 -18.83
C SER A 171 -4.54 -14.00 -18.98
N LYS A 172 -5.02 -14.22 -20.21
CA LYS A 172 -6.05 -15.24 -20.50
C LYS A 172 -5.58 -16.66 -20.21
N GLU A 173 -4.34 -16.98 -20.52
CA GLU A 173 -3.76 -18.30 -20.23
C GLU A 173 -3.71 -18.55 -18.71
N MET A 174 -3.28 -17.56 -17.93
CA MET A 174 -3.23 -17.66 -16.47
C MET A 174 -4.64 -17.78 -15.87
N ALA A 175 -5.62 -17.08 -16.42
CA ALA A 175 -7.02 -17.22 -16.01
C ALA A 175 -7.53 -18.66 -16.21
N VAL A 176 -7.30 -19.25 -17.38
CA VAL A 176 -7.68 -20.65 -17.66
C VAL A 176 -6.94 -21.63 -16.74
N ALA A 177 -5.65 -21.39 -16.48
CA ALA A 177 -4.86 -22.24 -15.59
C ALA A 177 -5.35 -22.15 -14.13
N ALA A 178 -5.67 -20.95 -13.64
CA ALA A 178 -6.21 -20.72 -12.30
C ALA A 178 -7.60 -21.35 -12.12
N GLU A 179 -8.47 -21.24 -13.13
CA GLU A 179 -9.82 -21.82 -13.10
C GLU A 179 -9.77 -23.35 -12.96
N LYS A 180 -8.83 -24.01 -13.66
CA LYS A 180 -8.61 -25.47 -13.52
C LYS A 180 -8.27 -25.89 -12.09
N MET A 181 -7.65 -25.00 -11.31
CA MET A 181 -7.32 -25.22 -9.90
C MET A 181 -8.46 -24.80 -8.96
N GLY A 182 -9.55 -24.24 -9.49
CA GLY A 182 -10.68 -23.71 -8.74
C GLY A 182 -10.40 -22.35 -8.10
N ALA A 183 -9.38 -21.62 -8.57
CA ALA A 183 -9.09 -20.25 -8.17
C ALA A 183 -9.74 -19.23 -9.13
N VAL A 184 -9.86 -17.98 -8.68
CA VAL A 184 -10.39 -16.86 -9.48
C VAL A 184 -9.23 -15.97 -9.88
N PHE A 185 -9.07 -15.70 -11.17
CA PHE A 185 -8.05 -14.78 -11.69
C PHE A 185 -8.67 -13.44 -12.08
N MET A 186 -7.97 -12.36 -11.76
CA MET A 186 -8.33 -11.00 -12.09
C MET A 186 -7.12 -10.29 -12.69
N ASP A 187 -7.27 -9.84 -13.93
CA ASP A 187 -6.33 -8.95 -14.60
C ASP A 187 -6.62 -7.51 -14.16
N ALA A 188 -5.69 -6.91 -13.41
CA ALA A 188 -5.84 -5.60 -12.77
C ALA A 188 -4.54 -4.78 -12.86
N PRO A 189 -4.04 -4.49 -14.08
CA PRO A 189 -2.79 -3.76 -14.27
C PRO A 189 -2.93 -2.33 -13.73
N VAL A 190 -1.86 -1.83 -13.12
CA VAL A 190 -1.84 -0.46 -12.59
C VAL A 190 -1.66 0.55 -13.73
N SER A 191 -2.61 1.47 -13.90
CA SER A 191 -2.47 2.59 -14.81
C SER A 191 -1.69 3.72 -14.12
N GLY A 192 -0.38 3.76 -14.34
CA GLY A 192 0.50 4.82 -13.85
C GLY A 192 1.95 4.53 -14.17
N GLY A 193 2.54 5.28 -15.12
CA GLY A 193 3.99 5.24 -15.34
C GLY A 193 4.75 5.73 -14.10
N LYS A 194 6.08 5.55 -14.08
CA LYS A 194 7.02 5.87 -12.98
C LYS A 194 7.07 7.35 -12.51
N GLY A 195 6.02 8.14 -12.68
CA GLY A 195 5.90 9.53 -12.23
C GLY A 195 5.15 9.73 -10.92
N ASN A 196 4.56 8.68 -10.32
CA ASN A 196 3.64 8.82 -9.16
C ASN A 196 4.13 8.09 -7.89
N ALA A 197 5.41 7.71 -7.80
CA ALA A 197 5.97 6.95 -6.67
C ALA A 197 7.11 7.66 -5.92
N GLU A 198 7.48 8.86 -6.35
CA GLU A 198 8.44 9.73 -5.68
C GLU A 198 7.87 11.16 -5.71
N GLY A 199 7.23 11.54 -4.60
CA GLY A 199 6.65 12.87 -4.34
C GLY A 199 6.41 12.97 -2.85
#